data_AF-A0A8C3M911-F1
#
_entry.id   AF-A0A8C3M911-F1
#
_cell.length_a   1.000
_cell.length_b   1.000
_cell.length_c   1.000
_cell.angle_alpha   90.00
_cell.angle_beta   90.00
_cell.angle_gamma   90.00
#
_symmetry.space_group_name_H-M   'P 1'
#
loop_
_entity.id
_entity.type
_entity.pdbx_description
1 polymer ?
#
loop_
_entity_poly.entity_id
_entity_poly.type
_entity_poly.pdbx_seq_one_letter_code
_entity_poly.pdbx_strand_id
1 'polypeptide(L)'
;MEAVWRWSLLLQGLALLWGRAVAGLEQISTTVPPAPAQACSAFSQRSCEECLKNVSCLWCYTNNTCIDYPVRSIFPPSSLCSLSNARWGVCWINFEALIIAMAVVAGLILVSLTVCCCYCCYCRRRSRRRRLEEEEEQLARKREERRLQSLQRKHERKLKHDEIRKKYGLLQDSDNPYSRFENE
;
A
#
# COMPACT_ATOMS: atom_id res chain seq x y z
N MET A 1 16.03 8.42 7.06
CA MET A 1 14.73 7.81 7.44
C MET A 1 13.71 8.88 7.83
N GLU A 2 14.12 9.95 8.53
CA GLU A 2 13.29 11.13 8.87
C GLU A 2 12.65 11.88 7.68
N ALA A 3 13.34 11.99 6.55
CA ALA A 3 12.82 12.70 5.38
C ALA A 3 11.63 11.97 4.73
N VAL A 4 11.62 10.64 4.74
CA VAL A 4 10.53 9.83 4.17
C VAL A 4 9.29 9.93 5.06
N TRP A 5 9.48 9.93 6.38
CA TRP A 5 8.39 10.10 7.35
C TRP A 5 7.73 11.49 7.26
N ARG A 6 8.54 12.55 7.08
CA ARG A 6 8.02 13.90 6.86
C ARG A 6 7.17 14.02 5.60
N TRP A 7 7.60 13.42 4.49
CA TRP A 7 6.82 13.41 3.25
C TRP A 7 5.56 12.54 3.36
N SER A 8 5.62 11.39 4.04
CA SER A 8 4.44 10.56 4.30
C SER A 8 3.43 11.24 5.23
N LEU A 9 3.89 11.98 6.25
CA LEU A 9 3.02 12.76 7.15
C LEU A 9 2.42 13.98 6.45
N LEU A 10 3.17 14.64 5.56
CA LEU A 10 2.65 15.72 4.72
C LEU A 10 1.61 15.23 3.70
N LEU A 11 1.84 14.07 3.07
CA LEU A 11 0.87 13.42 2.17
C LEU A 11 -0.39 12.95 2.90
N GLN A 12 -0.26 12.38 4.10
CA GLN A 12 -1.40 12.00 4.94
C GLN A 12 -2.15 13.23 5.47
N GLY A 13 -1.45 14.31 5.83
CA GLY A 13 -2.06 15.58 6.23
C GLY A 13 -2.83 16.25 5.09
N LEU A 14 -2.27 16.25 3.88
CA LEU A 14 -2.95 16.73 2.68
C LEU A 14 -4.15 15.84 2.31
N ALA A 15 -4.05 14.52 2.43
CA ALA A 15 -5.17 13.61 2.21
C ALA A 15 -6.32 13.79 3.23
N LEU A 16 -6.01 14.10 4.49
CA LEU A 16 -7.01 14.41 5.52
C LEU A 16 -7.66 15.78 5.31
N LEU A 17 -6.90 16.78 4.83
CA LEU A 17 -7.43 18.09 4.44
C LEU A 17 -8.35 17.99 3.21
N TRP A 18 -7.99 17.17 2.21
CA TRP A 18 -8.84 16.89 1.05
C TRP A 18 -10.05 16.03 1.41
N GLY A 19 -9.91 15.03 2.30
CA GLY A 19 -11.02 14.21 2.78
C GLY A 19 -12.08 15.00 3.55
N ARG A 20 -11.68 16.06 4.27
CA ARG A 20 -12.60 17.01 4.89
C ARG A 20 -13.27 17.97 3.89
N ALA A 21 -12.61 18.28 2.77
CA ALA A 21 -13.23 19.06 1.70
C ALA A 21 -14.25 18.23 0.88
N VAL A 22 -14.00 16.93 0.70
CA VAL A 22 -14.90 16.02 -0.05
C VAL A 22 -16.18 15.70 0.74
N ALA A 23 -16.12 15.69 2.08
CA ALA A 23 -17.31 15.50 2.92
C ALA A 23 -18.20 16.76 3.06
N GLY A 24 -17.79 17.90 2.49
CA GLY A 24 -18.49 19.18 2.60
C GLY A 24 -19.23 19.63 1.34
N LEU A 25 -19.18 18.87 0.23
CA LEU A 25 -20.06 19.12 -0.91
C LEU A 25 -21.32 18.24 -0.76
N GLU A 26 -22.19 18.65 0.15
CA GLU A 26 -23.61 18.36 0.00
C GLU A 26 -24.03 18.85 -1.39
N GLN A 27 -24.53 17.92 -2.21
CA GLN A 27 -25.24 18.28 -3.44
C GLN A 27 -26.49 19.05 -3.04
N ILE A 28 -26.41 20.37 -3.13
CA ILE A 28 -27.61 21.19 -3.31
C ILE A 28 -28.14 20.82 -4.70
N SER A 29 -29.02 19.83 -4.75
CA SER A 29 -29.87 19.58 -5.90
C SER A 29 -30.95 20.66 -5.93
N THR A 30 -30.61 21.83 -6.48
CA THR A 30 -31.64 22.82 -6.82
C THR A 30 -32.34 22.32 -8.09
N THR A 31 -33.52 21.72 -7.93
CA THR A 31 -34.48 21.55 -9.02
C THR A 31 -35.06 22.92 -9.37
N VAL A 32 -34.29 23.72 -10.12
CA VAL A 32 -34.85 24.79 -10.96
C VAL A 32 -35.05 24.16 -12.34
N PRO A 33 -36.26 24.24 -12.95
CA PRO A 33 -36.41 23.83 -14.34
C PRO A 33 -35.46 24.71 -15.18
N PRO A 34 -34.51 24.13 -15.94
CA PRO A 34 -33.59 24.94 -16.71
C PRO A 34 -34.40 25.69 -17.77
N ALA A 35 -34.28 27.03 -17.75
CA ALA A 35 -34.53 27.85 -18.93
C ALA A 35 -33.85 27.16 -20.13
N PRO A 36 -34.45 27.18 -21.34
CA PRO A 36 -33.97 26.41 -22.47
C PRO A 36 -32.47 26.65 -22.65
N ALA A 37 -31.66 25.62 -22.34
CA ALA A 37 -30.23 25.71 -22.44
C ALA A 37 -29.93 26.05 -23.90
N GLN A 38 -29.47 27.27 -24.14
CA GLN A 38 -29.13 27.72 -25.49
C GLN A 38 -28.06 26.76 -26.02
N ALA A 39 -28.29 26.22 -27.21
CA ALA A 39 -27.32 25.32 -27.84
C ALA A 39 -25.97 26.04 -27.95
N CYS A 40 -24.86 25.32 -27.74
CA CYS A 40 -23.52 25.90 -27.78
C CYS A 40 -23.26 26.65 -29.10
N SER A 41 -23.84 26.17 -30.20
CA SER A 41 -23.76 26.81 -31.52
C SER A 41 -24.23 28.28 -31.55
N ALA A 42 -25.15 28.69 -30.68
CA ALA A 42 -25.64 30.07 -30.59
C ALA A 42 -24.55 31.08 -30.19
N PHE A 43 -23.46 30.62 -29.57
CA PHE A 43 -22.32 31.43 -29.17
C PHE A 43 -21.18 31.41 -30.19
N SER A 44 -21.37 30.78 -31.35
CA SER A 44 -20.39 30.83 -32.44
C SER A 44 -20.17 32.27 -32.92
N GLN A 45 -18.94 32.58 -33.30
CA GLN A 45 -18.49 33.92 -33.74
C GLN A 45 -18.57 35.02 -32.67
N ARG A 46 -18.82 34.67 -31.41
CA ARG A 46 -18.72 35.59 -30.27
C ARG A 46 -17.34 35.49 -29.62
N SER A 47 -17.29 35.36 -28.30
CA SER A 47 -16.07 35.22 -27.52
C SER A 47 -15.97 33.83 -26.90
N CYS A 48 -14.73 33.42 -26.63
CA CYS A 48 -14.47 32.15 -25.94
C CYS A 48 -15.12 32.13 -24.55
N GLU A 49 -15.10 33.27 -23.84
CA GLU A 49 -15.61 33.42 -22.49
C GLU A 49 -17.13 33.24 -22.44
N GLU A 50 -17.85 33.68 -23.48
CA GLU A 50 -19.30 33.46 -23.58
C GLU A 50 -19.64 31.99 -23.88
N CYS A 51 -18.87 31.35 -24.77
CA CYS A 51 -19.05 29.93 -25.09
C CYS A 51 -18.78 29.02 -23.89
N LEU A 52 -17.68 29.27 -23.15
CA LEU A 52 -17.23 28.40 -22.05
C LEU A 52 -17.91 28.67 -20.71
N LYS A 53 -18.96 29.50 -20.65
CA LYS A 53 -19.83 29.59 -19.47
C LYS A 53 -20.42 28.23 -19.10
N ASN A 54 -20.68 27.41 -20.10
CA ASN A 54 -21.16 26.05 -19.94
C ASN A 54 -20.02 25.06 -20.20
N VAL A 55 -19.73 24.21 -19.21
CA VAL A 55 -18.71 23.14 -19.34
C VAL A 55 -19.06 22.06 -20.35
N SER A 56 -20.31 22.04 -20.82
CA SER A 56 -20.78 21.17 -21.89
C SER A 56 -20.37 21.67 -23.29
N CYS A 57 -19.88 22.91 -23.41
CA CYS A 57 -19.44 23.49 -24.67
C CYS A 57 -17.91 23.43 -24.85
N LEU A 58 -17.47 23.44 -26.10
CA LEU A 58 -16.08 23.52 -26.53
C LEU A 58 -15.91 24.65 -27.55
N TRP A 59 -14.88 25.46 -27.36
CA TRP A 59 -14.54 26.56 -28.27
C TRP A 59 -13.38 26.16 -29.18
N CYS A 60 -13.48 26.49 -30.47
CA CYS A 60 -12.42 26.28 -31.45
C CYS A 60 -11.96 27.60 -32.05
N TYR A 61 -10.68 27.97 -31.84
CA TYR A 61 -10.10 29.18 -32.42
C TYR A 61 -9.88 29.12 -33.94
N THR A 62 -9.81 27.91 -34.53
CA THR A 62 -9.58 27.79 -35.99
C THR A 62 -10.71 28.44 -36.80
N ASN A 63 -11.97 28.22 -36.40
CA ASN A 63 -13.15 28.74 -37.11
C ASN A 63 -14.00 29.69 -36.24
N ASN A 64 -13.55 30.01 -35.02
CA ASN A 64 -14.31 30.77 -34.01
C ASN A 64 -15.72 30.19 -33.78
N THR A 65 -15.80 28.87 -33.66
CA THR A 65 -17.06 28.14 -33.47
C THR A 65 -17.18 27.61 -32.04
N CYS A 66 -18.40 27.65 -31.50
CA CYS A 66 -18.74 27.04 -30.23
C CYS A 66 -19.60 25.80 -30.53
N ILE A 67 -19.14 24.63 -30.10
CA ILE A 67 -19.81 23.35 -30.36
C ILE A 67 -20.03 22.59 -29.05
N ASP A 68 -21.00 21.69 -29.02
CA ASP A 68 -21.17 20.79 -27.87
C ASP A 68 -19.96 19.86 -27.74
N TYR A 69 -19.40 19.77 -26.54
CA TYR A 69 -18.31 18.85 -26.24
C TYR A 69 -18.81 17.40 -26.39
N PRO A 70 -18.22 16.60 -27.29
CA PRO A 70 -18.71 15.25 -27.54
C PRO A 70 -18.32 14.32 -26.39
N VAL A 71 -19.10 14.31 -25.30
CA VAL A 71 -18.89 13.48 -24.09
C VAL A 71 -18.79 11.98 -24.36
N ARG A 72 -19.27 11.51 -25.53
CA ARG A 72 -19.15 10.10 -25.94
C ARG A 72 -17.74 9.74 -26.43
N SER A 73 -16.97 10.72 -26.90
CA SER A 73 -15.58 10.55 -27.30
C SER A 73 -14.69 11.31 -26.33
N ILE A 74 -13.91 10.58 -25.53
CA ILE A 74 -13.00 11.13 -24.51
C ILE A 74 -12.10 12.24 -25.07
N PHE A 75 -11.76 12.16 -26.36
CA PHE A 75 -11.04 13.19 -27.09
C PHE A 75 -11.86 13.67 -28.28
N PRO A 76 -12.07 14.98 -28.46
CA PRO A 76 -12.66 15.50 -29.67
C PRO A 76 -11.77 15.11 -30.86
N PRO A 77 -12.33 14.52 -31.94
CA PRO A 77 -11.54 14.16 -33.11
C PRO A 77 -10.89 15.41 -33.72
N SER A 78 -9.66 15.25 -34.22
CA SER A 78 -8.88 16.32 -34.85
C SER A 78 -9.55 16.94 -36.09
N SER A 79 -10.54 16.24 -36.66
CA SER A 79 -11.37 16.75 -37.75
C SER A 79 -12.30 17.89 -37.34
N LEU A 80 -12.70 17.98 -36.07
CA LEU A 80 -13.55 19.07 -35.56
C LEU A 80 -12.73 20.31 -35.21
N CYS A 81 -11.61 20.12 -34.51
CA CYS A 81 -10.68 21.19 -34.17
C CYS A 81 -9.32 20.61 -33.81
N SER A 82 -8.23 21.33 -34.14
CA SER A 82 -6.90 20.97 -33.64
C SER A 82 -6.88 21.07 -32.11
N LEU A 83 -6.27 20.08 -31.45
CA LEU A 83 -6.16 20.00 -29.99
C LEU A 83 -5.48 21.24 -29.37
N SER A 84 -4.57 21.87 -30.11
CA SER A 84 -3.86 23.09 -29.71
C SER A 84 -4.76 24.34 -29.73
N ASN A 85 -5.78 24.37 -30.58
CA ASN A 85 -6.70 25.50 -30.75
C ASN A 85 -8.05 25.30 -30.05
N ALA A 86 -8.34 24.09 -29.60
CA ALA A 86 -9.53 23.76 -28.84
C ALA A 86 -9.40 24.19 -27.37
N ARG A 87 -10.48 24.73 -26.80
CA ARG A 87 -10.57 25.19 -25.39
C ARG A 87 -11.80 24.59 -24.72
N TRP A 88 -11.65 24.20 -23.46
CA TRP A 88 -12.71 23.59 -22.67
C TRP A 88 -12.64 24.08 -21.22
N GLY A 89 -13.77 24.56 -20.70
CA GLY A 89 -13.91 25.13 -19.35
C GLY A 89 -13.20 26.48 -19.13
N VAL A 90 -12.01 26.67 -19.69
CA VAL A 90 -11.20 27.89 -19.57
C VAL A 90 -10.63 28.31 -20.92
N CYS A 91 -10.51 29.62 -21.16
CA CYS A 91 -10.07 30.17 -22.44
C CYS A 91 -8.56 30.32 -22.58
N TRP A 92 -7.83 30.42 -21.47
CA TRP A 92 -6.38 30.69 -21.50
C TRP A 92 -5.52 29.42 -21.69
N ILE A 93 -6.03 28.24 -21.32
CA ILE A 93 -5.32 26.94 -21.47
C ILE A 93 -5.84 26.17 -22.69
N ASN A 94 -4.95 25.56 -23.47
CA ASN A 94 -5.30 24.69 -24.60
C ASN A 94 -5.81 23.33 -24.09
N PHE A 95 -6.69 22.67 -24.84
CA PHE A 95 -7.15 21.32 -24.51
C PHE A 95 -5.97 20.34 -24.39
N GLU A 96 -4.99 20.46 -25.28
CA GLU A 96 -3.74 19.69 -25.22
C GLU A 96 -3.00 19.84 -23.90
N ALA A 97 -2.81 21.08 -23.43
CA ALA A 97 -2.13 21.37 -22.17
C ALA A 97 -2.93 20.87 -20.95
N LEU A 98 -4.27 20.92 -21.02
CA LEU A 98 -5.14 20.38 -19.99
C LEU A 98 -4.98 18.86 -19.86
N ILE A 99 -4.94 18.13 -20.99
CA ILE A 99 -4.72 16.68 -20.99
C ILE A 99 -3.35 16.34 -20.39
N ILE A 100 -2.30 17.05 -20.81
CA ILE A 100 -0.94 16.84 -20.28
C ILE A 100 -0.92 17.05 -18.77
N ALA A 101 -1.54 18.12 -18.27
CA ALA A 101 -1.61 18.40 -16.84
C ALA A 101 -2.30 17.27 -16.07
N MET A 102 -3.46 16.80 -16.56
CA MET A 102 -4.19 15.68 -15.94
C MET A 102 -3.38 14.37 -15.97
N ALA A 103 -2.67 14.10 -17.08
CA ALA A 103 -1.81 12.93 -17.21
C ALA A 103 -0.63 12.98 -16.24
N VAL A 104 0.01 14.13 -16.05
CA VAL A 104 1.10 14.32 -15.09
C VAL A 104 0.60 14.13 -13.66
N VAL A 105 -0.52 14.74 -13.29
CA VAL A 105 -1.12 14.60 -11.95
C VAL A 105 -1.46 13.12 -11.67
N ALA A 106 -2.15 12.46 -12.61
CA ALA A 106 -2.47 11.03 -12.48
C ALA A 106 -1.20 10.17 -12.40
N GLY A 107 -0.18 10.48 -13.21
CA GLY A 107 1.11 9.81 -13.21
C GLY A 107 1.84 9.93 -11.87
N LEU A 108 1.89 11.13 -11.28
CA LEU A 108 2.49 11.35 -9.96
C LEU A 108 1.73 10.60 -8.85
N ILE A 109 0.41 10.54 -8.92
CA ILE A 109 -0.41 9.76 -7.98
C ILE A 109 -0.09 8.27 -8.11
N LEU A 110 -0.02 7.73 -9.33
CA LEU A 110 0.31 6.32 -9.55
C LEU A 110 1.74 5.99 -9.11
N VAL A 111 2.72 6.83 -9.43
CA VAL A 111 4.11 6.65 -9.01
C VAL A 111 4.24 6.74 -7.49
N SER A 112 3.60 7.72 -6.86
CA SER A 112 3.63 7.83 -5.39
C SER A 112 2.99 6.62 -4.71
N LEU A 113 1.86 6.11 -5.22
CA LEU A 113 1.21 4.92 -4.69
C LEU A 113 2.06 3.67 -4.89
N THR A 114 2.62 3.45 -6.08
CA THR A 114 3.50 2.30 -6.35
C THR A 114 4.75 2.32 -5.48
N VAL A 115 5.44 3.47 -5.36
CA VAL A 115 6.61 3.60 -4.49
C VAL A 115 6.22 3.39 -3.03
N CYS A 116 5.13 4.01 -2.56
CA CYS A 116 4.64 3.83 -1.19
C CYS A 116 4.29 2.36 -0.90
N CYS A 117 3.54 1.70 -1.78
CA CYS A 117 3.18 0.29 -1.66
C CYS A 117 4.41 -0.63 -1.73
N CYS A 118 5.35 -0.39 -2.66
CA CYS A 118 6.57 -1.18 -2.77
C CYS A 118 7.46 -1.03 -1.54
N TYR A 119 7.68 0.19 -1.04
CA TYR A 119 8.45 0.42 0.19
C TYR A 119 7.75 -0.17 1.43
N CYS A 120 6.44 0.06 1.59
CA CYS A 120 5.70 -0.47 2.74
C CYS A 120 5.62 -1.99 2.71
N CYS A 121 5.35 -2.61 1.56
CA CYS A 121 5.32 -4.06 1.40
C CYS A 121 6.71 -4.68 1.56
N TYR A 122 7.76 -4.06 1.02
CA TYR A 122 9.14 -4.54 1.19
C TYR A 122 9.59 -4.47 2.65
N CYS A 123 9.38 -3.34 3.32
CA CYS A 123 9.71 -3.16 4.74
C CYS A 123 8.88 -4.08 5.63
N ARG A 124 7.57 -4.21 5.37
CA ARG A 124 6.67 -5.11 6.14
C ARG A 124 6.98 -6.59 5.91
N ARG A 125 7.41 -6.97 4.70
CA ARG A 125 7.85 -8.34 4.41
C ARG A 125 9.17 -8.65 5.09
N ARG A 126 10.13 -7.71 5.08
CA ARG A 126 11.41 -7.84 5.78
C ARG A 126 11.24 -7.94 7.29
N SER A 127 10.38 -7.11 7.89
CA SER A 127 10.09 -7.15 9.32
C SER A 127 9.41 -8.47 9.73
N ARG A 128 8.43 -8.95 8.96
CA ARG A 128 7.79 -10.25 9.22
C ARG A 128 8.76 -11.41 9.15
N ARG A 129 9.67 -11.40 8.17
CA ARG A 129 10.69 -12.44 8.04
C ARG A 129 11.63 -12.47 9.25
N ARG A 130 12.10 -11.31 9.71
CA ARG A 130 12.93 -11.22 10.94
C ARG A 130 12.22 -11.76 12.17
N ARG A 131 10.94 -11.41 12.36
CA ARG A 131 10.14 -11.97 13.46
C ARG A 131 10.02 -13.49 13.40
N LEU A 132 9.81 -14.05 12.21
CA LEU A 132 9.71 -15.49 12.04
C LEU A 132 11.04 -16.20 12.36
N GLU A 133 12.16 -15.63 11.90
CA GLU A 133 13.51 -16.13 12.21
C GLU A 133 13.76 -16.10 13.73
N GLU A 134 13.42 -15.01 14.42
CA GLU A 134 13.52 -14.90 15.89
C GLU A 134 12.63 -15.93 16.62
N GLU A 135 11.40 -16.17 16.15
CA GLU A 135 10.49 -17.16 16.73
C GLU A 135 11.01 -18.60 16.54
N GLU A 136 11.56 -18.93 15.36
CA GLU A 136 12.18 -20.23 15.10
C GLU A 136 13.39 -20.45 16.01
N GLU A 137 14.26 -19.45 16.18
CA GLU A 137 15.41 -19.53 17.07
C GLU A 137 14.99 -19.77 18.53
N GLN A 138 13.97 -19.06 19.01
CA GLN A 138 13.43 -19.27 20.36
C GLN A 138 12.85 -20.67 20.53
N LEU A 139 12.15 -21.18 19.51
CA LEU A 139 11.57 -22.52 19.53
C LEU A 139 12.67 -23.60 19.55
N ALA A 140 13.75 -23.39 18.79
CA ALA A 140 14.92 -24.27 18.79
C ALA A 140 15.57 -24.33 20.19
N ARG A 141 15.83 -23.18 20.81
CA ARG A 141 16.38 -23.10 22.18
C ARG A 141 15.51 -23.84 23.19
N LYS A 142 14.19 -23.61 23.18
CA LYS A 142 13.25 -24.31 24.08
C LYS A 142 13.19 -25.83 23.86
N ARG A 143 13.47 -26.31 22.64
CA ARG A 143 13.55 -27.76 22.36
C ARG A 143 14.84 -28.34 22.93
N GLU A 144 15.95 -27.64 22.81
CA GLU A 144 17.24 -28.04 23.38
C GLU A 144 17.21 -28.07 24.90
N GLU A 145 16.67 -27.03 25.55
CA GLU A 145 16.48 -27.00 27.01
C GLU A 145 15.67 -28.20 27.50
N ARG A 146 14.55 -28.52 26.83
CA ARG A 146 13.72 -29.69 27.15
C ARG A 146 14.49 -31.01 26.97
N ARG A 147 15.33 -31.11 25.93
CA ARG A 147 16.20 -32.28 25.72
C ARG A 147 17.22 -32.41 26.85
N LEU A 148 17.90 -31.32 27.22
CA LEU A 148 18.89 -31.32 28.31
C LEU A 148 18.26 -31.70 29.65
N GLN A 149 17.10 -31.14 29.99
CA GLN A 149 16.37 -31.52 31.20
C GLN A 149 15.96 -33.00 31.21
N SER A 150 15.55 -33.55 30.06
CA SER A 150 15.24 -34.98 29.94
C SER A 150 16.48 -35.86 30.17
N LEU A 151 17.62 -35.46 29.59
CA LEU A 151 18.90 -36.16 29.77
C LEU A 151 19.37 -36.10 31.23
N GLN A 152 19.26 -34.94 31.89
CA GLN A 152 19.56 -34.79 33.32
C GLN A 152 18.72 -35.73 34.18
N ARG A 153 17.40 -35.78 33.97
CA ARG A 153 16.51 -36.70 34.71
C ARG A 153 16.81 -38.17 34.45
N LYS A 154 17.34 -38.52 33.27
CA LYS A 154 17.77 -39.88 32.96
C LYS A 154 19.10 -40.20 33.65
N HIS A 155 20.04 -39.25 33.65
CA HIS A 155 21.33 -39.41 34.32
C HIS A 155 21.16 -39.55 35.83
N GLU A 156 20.34 -38.70 36.46
CA GLU A 156 20.03 -38.80 37.89
C GLU A 156 19.40 -40.15 38.26
N ARG A 157 18.45 -40.64 37.45
CA ARG A 157 17.85 -41.96 37.64
C ARG A 157 18.87 -43.09 37.52
N LYS A 158 19.82 -42.99 36.58
CA LYS A 158 20.90 -43.97 36.44
C LYS A 158 21.83 -43.94 37.64
N LEU A 159 22.28 -42.77 38.08
CA LEU A 159 23.14 -42.63 39.26
C LEU A 159 22.51 -43.24 40.51
N LYS A 160 21.24 -42.93 40.80
CA LYS A 160 20.50 -43.51 41.92
C LYS A 160 20.38 -45.04 41.81
N HIS A 161 20.11 -45.55 40.61
CA HIS A 161 20.01 -46.98 40.39
C HIS A 161 21.36 -47.68 40.57
N ASP A 162 22.42 -47.09 40.03
CA ASP A 162 23.78 -47.63 40.14
C ASP A 162 24.26 -47.59 41.60
N GLU A 163 23.99 -46.52 42.36
CA GLU A 163 24.26 -46.42 43.80
C GLU A 163 23.58 -47.55 44.59
N ILE A 164 22.31 -47.85 44.31
CA ILE A 164 21.60 -49.00 44.90
C ILE A 164 22.29 -50.31 44.52
N ARG A 165 22.63 -50.49 43.24
CA ARG A 165 23.26 -51.72 42.75
C ARG A 165 24.62 -51.95 43.44
N LYS A 166 25.37 -50.88 43.75
CA LYS A 166 26.61 -50.94 44.56
C LYS A 166 26.34 -51.33 46.01
N LYS A 167 25.35 -50.73 46.67
CA LYS A 167 25.00 -51.02 48.07
C LYS A 167 24.71 -52.50 48.31
N TYR A 168 24.10 -53.18 47.33
CA TYR A 168 23.76 -54.59 47.42
C TYR A 168 24.77 -55.53 46.73
N GLY A 169 25.92 -55.03 46.27
CA GLY A 169 26.96 -55.85 45.64
C GLY A 169 26.60 -56.44 44.27
N LEU A 170 25.50 -55.98 43.64
CA LEU A 170 25.07 -56.42 42.31
C LEU A 170 25.87 -55.74 41.18
N LEU A 171 26.60 -54.64 41.46
CA LEU A 171 27.60 -54.09 40.56
C LEU A 171 28.92 -54.75 40.91
N GLN A 172 29.55 -55.38 39.92
CA GLN A 172 30.90 -55.92 40.04
C GLN A 172 31.89 -54.76 40.06
N ASP A 173 31.92 -54.02 41.16
CA ASP A 173 33.02 -53.12 41.47
C ASP A 173 34.20 -54.05 41.79
N SER A 174 35.30 -53.90 41.04
CA SER A 174 36.55 -54.64 41.20
C SER A 174 37.20 -54.53 42.59
N ASP A 175 36.59 -53.73 43.48
CA ASP A 175 37.05 -53.43 44.83
C ASP A 175 36.08 -53.92 45.93
N ASN A 176 35.22 -54.91 45.66
CA ASN A 176 34.41 -55.56 46.71
C ASN A 176 35.15 -56.76 47.35
N PRO A 177 35.64 -56.66 48.61
CA PRO A 177 36.49 -57.68 49.25
C PRO A 177 35.79 -59.01 49.53
N TYR A 178 34.46 -59.06 49.42
CA TYR A 178 33.66 -60.24 49.75
C TYR A 178 33.40 -61.17 48.56
N SER A 179 33.72 -60.75 47.33
CA SER A 179 33.45 -61.53 46.10
C SER A 179 34.36 -62.76 45.91
N ARG A 180 35.33 -62.99 46.81
CA ARG A 180 36.33 -64.07 46.70
C ARG A 180 35.89 -65.41 47.30
N PHE A 181 34.80 -65.45 48.08
CA PHE A 181 34.44 -66.63 48.88
C PHE A 181 33.34 -67.53 48.28
N GLU A 182 32.78 -67.20 47.10
CA GLU A 182 31.72 -68.01 46.46
C GLU A 182 32.22 -68.93 45.33
N ASN A 183 33.53 -69.00 45.07
CA ASN A 183 34.12 -69.85 44.02
C ASN A 183 35.03 -70.96 44.57
N GLU A 184 34.67 -71.61 45.67
CA GLU A 184 35.26 -72.91 46.10
C GLU A 184 34.19 -73.83 46.68
#